data_AF-A0A945USB7-F1
#
_entry.id   AF-A0A945USB7-F1
#
_cell.length_a   1.000
_cell.length_b   1.000
_cell.length_c   1.000
_cell.angle_alpha   90.00
_cell.angle_beta   90.00
_cell.angle_gamma   90.00
#
_symmetry.space_group_name_H-M   'P 1'
#
loop_
_entity.id
_entity.type
_entity.pdbx_description
1 polymer ?
#
loop_
_entity_poly.entity_id
_entity_poly.type
_entity_poly.pdbx_seq_one_letter_code
_entity_poly.pdbx_strand_id
1 'polypeptide(L)'
;MGLPLSRADVLEVVPAEVDLLFAMEDLPATQEDFHLTPLARLMEDPQWSDFVAPMWEQIEFDDLKKRFTENTGIEWEEASRLITGGWAFFLDSLDAGPMSEWEQSPDIGIVLEVGKNEDLIAQFFHDEMESGDGDVAMVIEEYDGVEIFTEDKSGRDSADTTEGDVVEASDDATMFVAVFDGVCALTGRKDTLLSIIDRRRGRGVVESFRYSPQYDRIFEREGFADWLLWLHAPPIYSALQTAIGEQPVPPASAEGQMPLRPTELLPAFGGDDFHGLYVVGSIEEDYTRSASGILYEPDAGGLWQLMPDGSERFPSPEWMPQEWNVVGTAAVDLSLLVPVLEGIAEDLNPAFIEMWNGMNLQFSQNFGVDLKEDIFGALGTGIIMAQFHEGDAGISFEHTPMGQQPQLLAFKLRDADRLRLTWTTLQARMFPQGALPPGMEARDYLGQEIVLMKSPSPISPSKEQVIALCITDEYFIISLYSTYPLERALQMLAGDEGGSLWDRPDVEDDMAWTPREAVGLNRQDLAVVFAQVFGSLKNA
;
A
#
# COMPACT_ATOMS: atom_id res chain seq x y z
N MET A 1 -22.93 2.65 19.94
CA MET A 1 -24.23 3.26 19.59
C MET A 1 -24.65 2.62 18.29
N GLY A 2 -25.82 1.98 18.21
CA GLY A 2 -26.26 1.37 16.96
C GLY A 2 -26.76 2.46 16.01
N LEU A 3 -26.12 2.59 14.86
CA LEU A 3 -26.64 3.40 13.75
C LEU A 3 -27.95 2.77 13.24
N PRO A 4 -28.89 3.60 12.74
CA PRO A 4 -30.19 3.13 12.31
C PRO A 4 -30.07 2.29 11.02
N LEU A 5 -30.66 1.10 11.05
CA LEU A 5 -30.86 0.12 9.97
C LEU A 5 -31.74 0.64 8.79
N SER A 6 -31.63 1.91 8.37
CA SER A 6 -32.52 2.50 7.36
C SER A 6 -31.84 3.08 6.12
N ARG A 7 -30.53 2.88 5.95
CA ARG A 7 -29.81 3.18 4.69
C ARG A 7 -29.53 1.88 3.94
N ALA A 8 -29.65 1.92 2.62
CA ALA A 8 -29.28 0.79 1.78
C ALA A 8 -27.75 0.74 1.72
N ASP A 9 -27.13 -0.10 2.54
CA ASP A 9 -25.69 -0.26 2.50
C ASP A 9 -25.31 -0.90 1.15
N VAL A 10 -24.66 -0.11 0.29
CA VAL A 10 -24.25 -0.53 -1.05
C VAL A 10 -23.34 -1.75 -1.01
N LEU A 11 -22.60 -1.97 0.08
CA LEU A 11 -21.74 -3.15 0.25
C LEU A 11 -22.54 -4.44 0.44
N GLU A 12 -23.83 -4.38 0.78
CA GLU A 12 -24.70 -5.55 0.90
C GLU A 12 -25.02 -6.21 -0.44
N VAL A 13 -24.86 -5.48 -1.54
CA VAL A 13 -25.18 -5.98 -2.89
C VAL A 13 -23.94 -6.21 -3.75
N VAL A 14 -22.79 -5.68 -3.33
CA VAL A 14 -21.47 -5.97 -3.93
C VAL A 14 -21.09 -7.44 -3.67
N PRO A 15 -20.57 -8.18 -4.66
CA PRO A 15 -20.08 -9.55 -4.46
C PRO A 15 -19.04 -9.65 -3.34
N ALA A 16 -19.01 -10.76 -2.58
CA ALA A 16 -18.02 -10.95 -1.52
C ALA A 16 -16.57 -11.03 -2.04
N GLU A 17 -16.38 -11.70 -3.18
CA GLU A 17 -15.07 -11.99 -3.78
C GLU A 17 -14.79 -11.03 -4.95
N VAL A 18 -14.84 -9.73 -4.70
CA VAL A 18 -14.48 -8.71 -5.70
C VAL A 18 -12.97 -8.46 -5.71
N ASP A 19 -12.42 -8.30 -6.91
CA ASP A 19 -10.99 -8.13 -7.12
C ASP A 19 -10.49 -6.72 -6.78
N LEU A 20 -11.33 -5.73 -7.07
CA LEU A 20 -11.13 -4.35 -6.66
C LEU A 20 -12.47 -3.79 -6.24
N LEU A 21 -12.48 -3.04 -5.15
CA LEU A 21 -13.65 -2.31 -4.68
C LEU A 21 -13.23 -0.93 -4.23
N PHE A 22 -13.92 0.09 -4.71
CA PHE A 22 -13.91 1.42 -4.14
C PHE A 22 -15.33 1.77 -3.72
N ALA A 23 -15.53 2.10 -2.45
CA ALA A 23 -16.83 2.45 -1.91
C ALA A 23 -16.75 3.70 -1.05
N MET A 24 -17.85 4.48 -1.04
CA MET A 24 -18.10 5.50 -0.05
C MET A 24 -19.43 5.24 0.65
N GLU A 25 -19.48 5.46 1.96
CA GLU A 25 -20.67 5.22 2.79
C GLU A 25 -21.77 6.26 2.52
N ASP A 26 -21.40 7.53 2.36
CA ASP A 26 -22.34 8.63 2.14
C ASP A 26 -21.70 9.70 1.25
N LEU A 27 -21.93 9.61 -0.06
CA LEU A 27 -21.34 10.55 -1.03
C LEU A 27 -21.81 11.99 -0.79
N PRO A 28 -23.11 12.29 -0.59
CA PRO A 28 -23.56 13.65 -0.28
C PRO A 28 -22.90 14.27 0.96
N ALA A 29 -22.82 13.53 2.06
CA ALA A 29 -22.16 14.02 3.27
C ALA A 29 -20.66 14.24 3.03
N THR A 30 -20.01 13.28 2.37
CA THR A 30 -18.58 13.37 2.01
C THR A 30 -18.30 14.61 1.15
N GLN A 31 -19.18 14.94 0.19
CA GLN A 31 -19.03 16.14 -0.66
C GLN A 31 -19.24 17.45 0.14
N GLU A 32 -20.21 17.47 1.04
CA GLU A 32 -20.45 18.62 1.92
C GLU A 32 -19.26 18.88 2.84
N ASP A 33 -18.72 17.81 3.44
CA ASP A 33 -17.61 17.88 4.39
C ASP A 33 -16.25 18.06 3.71
N PHE A 34 -16.09 17.60 2.46
CA PHE A 34 -14.83 17.69 1.73
C PHE A 34 -14.25 19.11 1.74
N HIS A 35 -15.09 20.12 1.49
CA HIS A 35 -14.67 21.53 1.46
C HIS A 35 -14.14 22.06 2.79
N LEU A 36 -14.45 21.41 3.91
CA LEU A 36 -13.96 21.79 5.24
C LEU A 36 -12.56 21.23 5.52
N THR A 37 -12.16 20.21 4.76
CA THR A 37 -10.92 19.47 5.03
C THR A 37 -9.65 20.27 4.76
N PRO A 38 -8.54 19.93 5.44
CA PRO A 38 -7.21 20.39 5.04
C PRO A 38 -6.85 20.01 3.60
N LEU A 39 -7.35 18.87 3.09
CA LEU A 39 -7.08 18.42 1.72
C LEU A 39 -7.75 19.31 0.67
N ALA A 40 -9.01 19.71 0.87
CA ALA A 40 -9.67 20.67 0.00
C ALA A 40 -8.98 22.04 0.05
N ARG A 41 -8.59 22.50 1.24
CA ARG A 41 -7.79 23.73 1.39
C ARG A 41 -6.46 23.66 0.64
N LEU A 42 -5.79 22.51 0.65
CA LEU A 42 -4.59 22.26 -0.15
C LEU A 42 -4.91 22.27 -1.65
N MET A 43 -5.99 21.64 -2.07
CA MET A 43 -6.43 21.62 -3.48
C MET A 43 -6.80 23.02 -4.00
N GLU A 44 -7.31 23.89 -3.13
CA GLU A 44 -7.61 25.29 -3.42
C GLU A 44 -6.36 26.19 -3.36
N ASP A 45 -5.22 25.71 -2.85
CA ASP A 45 -3.98 26.48 -2.80
C ASP A 45 -3.45 26.70 -4.24
N PRO A 46 -3.23 27.95 -4.67
CA PRO A 46 -2.74 28.24 -6.02
C PRO A 46 -1.41 27.56 -6.35
N GLN A 47 -0.50 27.42 -5.37
CA GLN A 47 0.79 26.77 -5.59
C GLN A 47 0.62 25.27 -5.80
N TRP A 48 -0.30 24.63 -5.07
CA TRP A 48 -0.62 23.24 -5.30
C TRP A 48 -1.30 23.06 -6.65
N SER A 49 -2.31 23.86 -6.98
CA SER A 49 -2.99 23.84 -8.27
C SER A 49 -2.00 23.97 -9.44
N ASP A 50 -1.06 24.91 -9.36
CA ASP A 50 0.00 25.07 -10.38
C ASP A 50 0.92 23.84 -10.47
N PHE A 51 1.21 23.20 -9.33
CA PHE A 51 2.04 21.99 -9.26
C PHE A 51 1.36 20.77 -9.88
N VAL A 52 0.07 20.56 -9.62
CA VAL A 52 -0.67 19.39 -10.15
C VAL A 52 -1.29 19.63 -11.53
N ALA A 53 -1.34 20.87 -12.03
CA ALA A 53 -1.92 21.19 -13.34
C ALA A 53 -1.44 20.28 -14.49
N PRO A 54 -0.13 19.98 -14.65
CA PRO A 54 0.34 19.10 -15.74
C PRO A 54 -0.16 17.66 -15.63
N MET A 55 -0.48 17.18 -14.41
CA MET A 55 -1.09 15.86 -14.21
C MET A 55 -2.58 15.89 -14.55
N TRP A 56 -3.30 16.92 -14.12
CA TRP A 56 -4.73 17.06 -14.42
C TRP A 56 -5.01 17.23 -15.91
N GLU A 57 -4.12 17.92 -16.64
CA GLU A 57 -4.21 18.03 -18.10
C GLU A 57 -4.14 16.66 -18.82
N GLN A 58 -3.46 15.66 -18.22
CA GLN A 58 -3.38 14.31 -18.80
C GLN A 58 -4.61 13.45 -18.52
N ILE A 59 -5.38 13.79 -17.48
CA ILE A 59 -6.53 12.99 -17.03
C ILE A 59 -7.80 13.35 -17.84
N GLU A 60 -7.76 14.41 -18.68
CA GLU A 60 -8.87 14.85 -19.55
C GLU A 60 -10.23 14.94 -18.81
N PHE A 61 -10.22 15.27 -17.51
CA PHE A 61 -11.41 15.19 -16.66
C PHE A 61 -12.53 16.13 -17.11
N ASP A 62 -12.18 17.31 -17.62
CA ASP A 62 -13.14 18.26 -18.19
C ASP A 62 -13.76 17.74 -19.50
N ASP A 63 -12.99 17.03 -20.31
CA ASP A 63 -13.53 16.38 -21.52
C ASP A 63 -14.45 15.22 -21.14
N LEU A 64 -14.16 14.49 -20.05
CA LEU A 64 -15.05 13.45 -19.52
C LEU A 64 -16.37 14.04 -19.01
N LYS A 65 -16.32 15.10 -18.18
CA LYS A 65 -17.52 15.82 -17.73
C LYS A 65 -18.32 16.36 -18.90
N LYS A 66 -17.65 16.97 -19.86
CA LYS A 66 -18.29 17.53 -21.06
C LYS A 66 -18.97 16.43 -21.88
N ARG A 67 -18.31 15.29 -22.12
CA ARG A 67 -18.92 14.15 -22.82
C ARG A 67 -20.12 13.60 -22.05
N PHE A 68 -20.03 13.51 -20.72
CA PHE A 68 -21.16 13.11 -19.89
C PHE A 68 -22.35 14.06 -20.06
N THR A 69 -22.14 15.38 -19.92
CA THR A 69 -23.20 16.37 -20.10
C THR A 69 -23.74 16.39 -21.53
N GLU A 70 -22.88 16.26 -22.55
CA GLU A 70 -23.29 16.23 -23.96
C GLU A 70 -24.13 14.99 -24.30
N ASN A 71 -23.82 13.83 -23.71
CA ASN A 71 -24.53 12.57 -23.97
C ASN A 71 -25.83 12.47 -23.16
N THR A 72 -25.80 12.82 -21.88
CA THR A 72 -26.93 12.62 -20.96
C THR A 72 -27.85 13.84 -20.87
N GLY A 73 -27.38 15.02 -21.28
CA GLY A 73 -28.07 16.30 -21.07
C GLY A 73 -28.12 16.75 -19.60
N ILE A 74 -27.48 16.02 -18.68
CA ILE A 74 -27.45 16.31 -17.25
C ILE A 74 -26.04 16.79 -16.87
N GLU A 75 -25.97 17.89 -16.13
CA GLU A 75 -24.70 18.35 -15.58
C GLU A 75 -24.18 17.37 -14.52
N TRP A 76 -22.87 17.11 -14.50
CA TRP A 76 -22.23 16.19 -13.54
C TRP A 76 -22.66 16.42 -12.08
N GLU A 77 -22.76 17.69 -11.67
CA GLU A 77 -23.18 18.09 -10.33
C GLU A 77 -24.65 17.72 -10.05
N GLU A 78 -25.51 17.81 -11.06
CA GLU A 78 -26.92 17.40 -10.96
C GLU A 78 -27.05 15.88 -10.89
N ALA A 79 -26.28 15.15 -11.69
CA ALA A 79 -26.22 13.69 -11.62
C ALA A 79 -25.76 13.19 -10.24
N SER A 80 -24.74 13.82 -9.64
CA SER A 80 -24.26 13.45 -8.31
C SER A 80 -25.31 13.65 -7.21
N ARG A 81 -26.23 14.62 -7.36
CA ARG A 81 -27.33 14.86 -6.40
C ARG A 81 -28.43 13.79 -6.45
N LEU A 82 -28.44 12.96 -7.49
CA LEU A 82 -29.36 11.83 -7.58
C LEU A 82 -28.98 10.71 -6.61
N ILE A 83 -27.70 10.64 -6.24
CA ILE A 83 -27.18 9.73 -5.22
C ILE A 83 -27.57 10.28 -3.85
N THR A 84 -28.27 9.47 -3.06
CA THR A 84 -28.82 9.88 -1.75
C THR A 84 -28.05 9.32 -0.55
N GLY A 85 -27.08 8.44 -0.80
CA GLY A 85 -26.25 7.84 0.23
C GLY A 85 -24.97 7.25 -0.37
N GLY A 86 -24.74 5.97 -0.13
CA GLY A 86 -23.49 5.31 -0.53
C GLY A 86 -23.35 5.08 -2.04
N TRP A 87 -22.12 4.82 -2.45
CA TRP A 87 -21.85 4.26 -3.78
C TRP A 87 -20.66 3.30 -3.73
N ALA A 88 -20.63 2.37 -4.67
CA ALA A 88 -19.54 1.45 -4.85
C ALA A 88 -19.22 1.27 -6.33
N PHE A 89 -17.94 1.24 -6.65
CA PHE A 89 -17.37 0.76 -7.90
C PHE A 89 -16.60 -0.52 -7.59
N PHE A 90 -16.80 -1.56 -8.39
CA PHE A 90 -16.05 -2.80 -8.22
C PHE A 90 -15.68 -3.44 -9.54
N LEU A 91 -14.63 -4.25 -9.49
CA LEU A 91 -14.22 -5.17 -10.55
C LEU A 91 -14.47 -6.58 -10.04
N ASP A 92 -15.31 -7.34 -10.74
CA ASP A 92 -15.67 -8.71 -10.35
C ASP A 92 -14.54 -9.70 -10.66
N SER A 93 -13.78 -9.45 -11.73
CA SER A 93 -12.61 -10.25 -12.09
C SER A 93 -11.56 -9.42 -12.86
N LEU A 94 -10.30 -9.59 -12.47
CA LEU A 94 -9.09 -9.10 -13.13
C LEU A 94 -8.52 -10.14 -14.13
N ASP A 95 -9.28 -11.17 -14.53
CA ASP A 95 -8.82 -12.25 -15.45
C ASP A 95 -8.37 -11.78 -16.85
N ALA A 96 -8.48 -10.49 -17.17
CA ALA A 96 -7.92 -9.95 -18.38
C ALA A 96 -6.42 -9.71 -18.14
N GLY A 97 -5.53 -10.30 -18.95
CA GLY A 97 -4.07 -10.27 -18.81
C GLY A 97 -3.42 -8.87 -18.75
N PRO A 98 -2.23 -8.61 -19.32
CA PRO A 98 -1.72 -7.24 -19.36
C PRO A 98 -2.77 -6.32 -19.99
N MET A 99 -2.96 -5.11 -19.46
CA MET A 99 -4.02 -4.15 -19.88
C MET A 99 -4.07 -3.88 -21.40
N SER A 100 -2.97 -4.17 -22.11
CA SER A 100 -2.83 -4.14 -23.57
C SER A 100 -3.49 -5.29 -24.34
N GLU A 101 -3.89 -6.37 -23.66
CA GLU A 101 -4.46 -7.61 -24.20
C GLU A 101 -5.88 -7.88 -23.72
N TRP A 102 -6.52 -6.88 -23.11
CA TRP A 102 -7.92 -6.94 -22.72
C TRP A 102 -8.81 -6.98 -23.99
N GLU A 103 -9.00 -8.17 -24.56
CA GLU A 103 -9.91 -8.40 -25.69
C GLU A 103 -11.39 -8.21 -25.27
N GLN A 104 -11.68 -8.38 -23.98
CA GLN A 104 -12.96 -8.09 -23.34
C GLN A 104 -12.74 -7.01 -22.27
N SER A 105 -13.64 -6.03 -22.22
CA SER A 105 -13.61 -5.02 -21.15
C SER A 105 -13.75 -5.71 -19.78
N PRO A 106 -13.00 -5.29 -18.75
CA PRO A 106 -13.10 -5.90 -17.43
C PRO A 106 -14.54 -5.78 -16.92
N ASP A 107 -14.96 -6.79 -16.14
CA ASP A 107 -16.30 -6.86 -15.56
C ASP A 107 -16.46 -5.81 -14.46
N ILE A 108 -16.83 -4.60 -14.87
CA ILE A 108 -17.06 -3.45 -14.02
C ILE A 108 -18.50 -3.47 -13.50
N GLY A 109 -18.67 -3.18 -12.21
CA GLY A 109 -19.94 -2.89 -11.57
C GLY A 109 -19.93 -1.54 -10.86
N ILE A 110 -21.02 -0.80 -10.96
CA ILE A 110 -21.29 0.42 -10.22
C ILE A 110 -22.63 0.25 -9.51
N VAL A 111 -22.67 0.56 -8.22
CA VAL A 111 -23.88 0.52 -7.39
C VAL A 111 -24.03 1.88 -6.71
N LEU A 112 -25.21 2.47 -6.82
CA LEU A 112 -25.55 3.77 -6.27
C LEU A 112 -26.76 3.64 -5.35
N GLU A 113 -26.70 4.19 -4.14
CA GLU A 113 -27.89 4.36 -3.29
C GLU A 113 -28.68 5.60 -3.76
N VAL A 114 -29.84 5.36 -4.33
CA VAL A 114 -30.69 6.41 -4.94
C VAL A 114 -31.95 6.70 -4.14
N GLY A 115 -32.33 5.78 -3.23
CA GLY A 115 -33.39 5.96 -2.26
C GLY A 115 -34.69 6.48 -2.90
N LYS A 116 -35.14 7.66 -2.49
CA LYS A 116 -36.37 8.29 -2.98
C LYS A 116 -36.32 8.77 -4.45
N ASN A 117 -35.14 8.76 -5.07
CA ASN A 117 -34.95 9.19 -6.46
C ASN A 117 -35.07 8.01 -7.44
N GLU A 118 -35.38 6.80 -6.97
CA GLU A 118 -35.56 5.59 -7.79
C GLU A 118 -36.48 5.82 -9.00
N ASP A 119 -37.70 6.33 -8.79
CA ASP A 119 -38.65 6.61 -9.88
C ASP A 119 -38.09 7.60 -10.92
N LEU A 120 -37.32 8.59 -10.47
CA LEU A 120 -36.76 9.63 -11.33
C LEU A 120 -35.60 9.08 -12.18
N ILE A 121 -34.77 8.20 -11.62
CA ILE A 121 -33.69 7.54 -12.35
C ILE A 121 -34.24 6.48 -13.30
N ALA A 122 -35.25 5.71 -12.87
CA ALA A 122 -35.95 4.79 -13.76
C ALA A 122 -36.59 5.54 -14.94
N GLN A 123 -37.24 6.68 -14.67
CA GLN A 123 -37.79 7.53 -15.71
C GLN A 123 -36.71 8.08 -16.64
N PHE A 124 -35.53 8.47 -16.12
CA PHE A 124 -34.41 8.90 -16.95
C PHE A 124 -34.00 7.83 -17.97
N PHE A 125 -33.84 6.56 -17.54
CA PHE A 125 -33.53 5.48 -18.46
C PHE A 125 -34.65 5.24 -19.48
N HIS A 126 -35.92 5.30 -19.06
CA HIS A 126 -37.07 5.23 -19.98
C HIS A 126 -37.09 6.39 -21.00
N ASP A 127 -36.81 7.62 -20.58
CA ASP A 127 -36.79 8.79 -21.46
C ASP A 127 -35.60 8.73 -22.45
N GLU A 128 -34.45 8.20 -22.02
CA GLU A 128 -33.28 7.96 -22.89
C GLU A 128 -33.56 6.86 -23.93
N MET A 129 -34.37 5.86 -23.59
CA MET A 129 -34.91 4.90 -24.56
C MET A 129 -35.83 5.55 -25.60
N GLU A 130 -36.73 6.44 -25.17
CA GLU A 130 -37.69 7.08 -26.07
C GLU A 130 -37.05 8.15 -26.97
N SER A 131 -35.96 8.77 -26.51
CA SER A 131 -35.24 9.85 -27.22
C SER A 131 -34.08 9.37 -28.08
N GLY A 132 -33.70 8.09 -28.00
CA GLY A 132 -32.58 7.51 -28.73
C GLY A 132 -32.64 7.76 -30.24
N ASP A 133 -31.67 8.53 -30.74
CA ASP A 133 -31.46 8.85 -32.15
C ASP A 133 -30.86 7.62 -32.89
N GLY A 134 -31.62 6.53 -33.02
CA GLY A 134 -31.37 5.37 -33.90
C GLY A 134 -30.09 4.52 -33.72
N ASP A 135 -29.09 4.97 -32.96
CA ASP A 135 -27.75 4.37 -32.93
C ASP A 135 -27.49 3.39 -31.76
N VAL A 136 -28.39 3.32 -30.78
CA VAL A 136 -28.30 2.44 -29.60
C VAL A 136 -29.68 1.82 -29.34
N ALA A 137 -29.79 0.50 -29.42
CA ALA A 137 -31.03 -0.21 -29.07
C ALA A 137 -30.98 -0.58 -27.59
N MET A 138 -31.84 0.04 -26.77
CA MET A 138 -32.04 -0.40 -25.39
C MET A 138 -33.16 -1.45 -25.32
N VAL A 139 -32.86 -2.61 -24.72
CA VAL A 139 -33.83 -3.71 -24.52
C VAL A 139 -34.25 -3.74 -23.05
N ILE A 140 -35.56 -3.79 -22.78
CA ILE A 140 -36.11 -4.01 -21.44
C ILE A 140 -36.41 -5.49 -21.26
N GLU A 141 -35.82 -6.08 -20.24
CA GLU A 141 -36.21 -7.39 -19.75
C GLU A 141 -36.75 -7.29 -18.32
N GLU A 142 -37.68 -8.16 -17.94
CA GLU A 142 -38.20 -8.22 -16.58
C GLU A 142 -37.57 -9.41 -15.85
N TYR A 143 -36.88 -9.15 -14.74
CA TYR A 143 -36.37 -10.17 -13.83
C TYR A 143 -36.96 -9.98 -12.44
N ASP A 144 -37.77 -10.94 -12.00
CA ASP A 144 -38.41 -10.91 -10.68
C ASP A 144 -39.25 -9.62 -10.43
N GLY A 145 -39.74 -8.96 -11.49
CA GLY A 145 -40.44 -7.67 -11.36
C GLY A 145 -39.52 -6.46 -11.21
N VAL A 146 -38.23 -6.60 -11.54
CA VAL A 146 -37.30 -5.49 -11.80
C VAL A 146 -37.12 -5.36 -13.31
N GLU A 147 -37.22 -4.14 -13.83
CA GLU A 147 -36.87 -3.84 -15.21
C GLU A 147 -35.35 -3.73 -15.35
N ILE A 148 -34.79 -4.49 -16.30
CA ILE A 148 -33.38 -4.47 -16.67
C ILE A 148 -33.28 -3.79 -18.02
N PHE A 149 -32.59 -2.65 -18.03
CA PHE A 149 -32.26 -1.89 -19.24
C PHE A 149 -30.92 -2.41 -19.78
N THR A 150 -30.90 -2.82 -21.04
CA THR A 150 -29.70 -3.38 -21.68
C THR A 150 -29.30 -2.54 -22.89
N GLU A 151 -28.06 -2.06 -22.93
CA GLU A 151 -27.50 -1.34 -24.08
C GLU A 151 -26.92 -2.33 -25.11
N ASP A 152 -27.57 -2.50 -26.26
CA ASP A 152 -27.10 -3.40 -27.32
C ASP A 152 -26.46 -2.61 -28.48
N LYS A 153 -25.15 -2.84 -28.72
CA LYS A 153 -24.40 -2.23 -29.84
C LYS A 153 -24.55 -2.97 -31.15
N SER A 154 -25.13 -4.18 -31.17
CA SER A 154 -25.30 -5.00 -32.38
C SER A 154 -26.33 -4.42 -33.36
N GLY A 155 -27.16 -3.47 -32.91
CA GLY A 155 -28.11 -2.74 -33.75
C GLY A 155 -27.49 -1.95 -34.91
N ARG A 156 -26.17 -1.71 -34.90
CA ARG A 156 -25.45 -0.96 -35.95
C ARG A 156 -25.43 -1.64 -37.34
N ASP A 157 -25.53 -2.97 -37.42
CA ASP A 157 -25.43 -3.70 -38.70
C ASP A 157 -26.78 -4.27 -39.20
N SER A 158 -27.86 -4.06 -38.44
CA SER A 158 -29.17 -4.64 -38.70
C SER A 158 -30.22 -3.58 -39.07
N ALA A 159 -30.01 -2.87 -40.17
CA ALA A 159 -30.99 -1.92 -40.72
C ALA A 159 -32.24 -2.58 -41.36
N ASP A 160 -32.61 -3.79 -40.97
CA ASP A 160 -33.71 -4.56 -41.58
C ASP A 160 -34.53 -5.39 -40.56
N THR A 161 -34.61 -4.97 -39.30
CA THR A 161 -35.58 -5.55 -38.35
C THR A 161 -36.92 -4.84 -38.45
N THR A 162 -37.94 -5.62 -38.78
CA THR A 162 -39.32 -5.16 -38.96
C THR A 162 -39.96 -4.94 -37.58
N GLU A 163 -40.82 -3.92 -37.45
CA GLU A 163 -41.61 -3.66 -36.22
C GLU A 163 -42.28 -4.96 -35.72
N GLY A 164 -41.85 -5.45 -34.54
CA GLY A 164 -42.58 -6.49 -33.80
C GLY A 164 -41.78 -7.69 -33.30
N ASP A 165 -40.49 -7.82 -33.63
CA ASP A 165 -39.67 -8.89 -33.06
C ASP A 165 -39.06 -8.44 -31.71
N VAL A 166 -39.31 -9.23 -30.67
CA VAL A 166 -38.63 -9.12 -29.37
C VAL A 166 -37.18 -9.54 -29.61
N VAL A 167 -36.28 -8.56 -29.70
CA VAL A 167 -34.85 -8.81 -29.77
C VAL A 167 -34.43 -9.31 -28.38
N GLU A 168 -34.11 -10.59 -28.27
CA GLU A 168 -33.40 -11.10 -27.08
C GLU A 168 -32.05 -10.36 -27.01
N ALA A 169 -31.69 -9.83 -25.84
CA ALA A 169 -30.42 -9.15 -25.66
C ALA A 169 -29.26 -10.07 -26.08
N SER A 170 -28.39 -9.57 -26.96
CA SER A 170 -27.15 -10.25 -27.30
C SER A 170 -26.26 -10.42 -26.07
N ASP A 171 -25.52 -11.53 -25.98
CA ASP A 171 -24.44 -11.71 -25.01
C ASP A 171 -23.31 -10.65 -25.18
N ASP A 172 -23.33 -9.87 -26.28
CA ASP A 172 -22.40 -8.78 -26.60
C ASP A 172 -22.88 -7.37 -26.15
N ALA A 173 -23.92 -7.29 -25.30
CA ALA A 173 -24.38 -6.01 -24.76
C ALA A 173 -23.29 -5.31 -23.94
N THR A 174 -23.22 -3.97 -24.02
CA THR A 174 -22.13 -3.23 -23.37
C THR A 174 -22.41 -2.80 -21.95
N MET A 175 -23.68 -2.77 -21.55
CA MET A 175 -24.06 -2.38 -20.20
C MET A 175 -25.46 -2.91 -19.87
N PHE A 176 -25.61 -3.37 -18.62
CA PHE A 176 -26.88 -3.74 -18.02
C PHE A 176 -27.14 -2.84 -16.82
N VAL A 177 -28.32 -2.24 -16.76
CA VAL A 177 -28.75 -1.33 -15.69
C VAL A 177 -30.05 -1.80 -15.09
N ALA A 178 -30.17 -1.72 -13.77
CA ALA A 178 -31.44 -1.90 -13.07
C ALA A 178 -31.57 -0.92 -11.92
N VAL A 179 -32.79 -0.41 -11.72
CA VAL A 179 -33.15 0.44 -10.59
C VAL A 179 -34.22 -0.29 -9.76
N PHE A 180 -33.94 -0.55 -8.49
CA PHE A 180 -34.80 -1.33 -7.61
C PHE A 180 -34.47 -1.12 -6.13
N ASP A 181 -35.49 -1.15 -5.27
CA ASP A 181 -35.35 -1.18 -3.81
C ASP A 181 -34.39 -0.09 -3.24
N GLY A 182 -34.45 1.11 -3.83
CA GLY A 182 -33.62 2.27 -3.50
C GLY A 182 -32.18 2.24 -4.04
N VAL A 183 -31.85 1.32 -4.96
CA VAL A 183 -30.51 1.15 -5.54
C VAL A 183 -30.57 1.25 -7.06
N CYS A 184 -29.56 1.86 -7.68
CA CYS A 184 -29.29 1.78 -9.10
C CYS A 184 -27.98 1.00 -9.31
N ALA A 185 -28.03 -0.11 -10.05
CA ALA A 185 -26.88 -0.93 -10.35
C ALA A 185 -26.61 -0.93 -11.86
N LEU A 186 -25.35 -0.74 -12.24
CA LEU A 186 -24.86 -0.75 -13.62
C LEU A 186 -23.71 -1.76 -13.70
N THR A 187 -23.75 -2.68 -14.65
CA THR A 187 -22.72 -3.72 -14.79
C THR A 187 -22.43 -4.04 -16.24
N GLY A 188 -21.22 -4.54 -16.53
CA GLY A 188 -20.87 -5.08 -17.85
C GLY A 188 -21.49 -6.46 -18.14
N ARG A 189 -22.01 -7.16 -17.13
CA ARG A 189 -22.55 -8.53 -17.26
C ARG A 189 -23.90 -8.72 -16.60
N LYS A 190 -24.82 -9.31 -17.35
CA LYS A 190 -26.16 -9.65 -16.90
C LYS A 190 -26.16 -10.49 -15.64
N ASP A 191 -25.38 -11.58 -15.60
CA ASP A 191 -25.29 -12.46 -14.42
C ASP A 191 -24.91 -11.71 -13.15
N THR A 192 -23.97 -10.76 -13.26
CA THR A 192 -23.57 -9.89 -12.14
C THR A 192 -24.75 -9.03 -11.70
N LEU A 193 -25.47 -8.37 -12.62
CA LEU A 193 -26.66 -7.58 -12.27
C LEU A 193 -27.75 -8.42 -11.59
N LEU A 194 -28.07 -9.60 -12.13
CA LEU A 194 -29.05 -10.52 -11.55
C LEU A 194 -28.65 -10.94 -10.13
N SER A 195 -27.35 -11.19 -9.90
CA SER A 195 -26.83 -11.51 -8.57
C SER A 195 -26.96 -10.35 -7.57
N ILE A 196 -26.80 -9.10 -8.02
CA ILE A 196 -27.03 -7.90 -7.19
C ILE A 196 -28.51 -7.82 -6.78
N ILE A 197 -29.44 -8.05 -7.73
CA ILE A 197 -30.89 -8.08 -7.48
C ILE A 197 -31.23 -9.19 -6.46
N ASP A 198 -30.72 -10.40 -6.66
CA ASP A 198 -30.97 -11.54 -5.77
C ASP A 198 -30.43 -11.30 -4.35
N ARG A 199 -29.21 -10.74 -4.22
CA ARG A 199 -28.61 -10.34 -2.93
C ARG A 199 -29.50 -9.35 -2.19
N ARG A 200 -29.94 -8.30 -2.88
CA ARG A 200 -30.81 -7.26 -2.29
C ARG A 200 -32.14 -7.82 -1.79
N ARG A 201 -32.68 -8.81 -2.50
CA ARG A 201 -33.95 -9.46 -2.16
C ARG A 201 -33.80 -10.59 -1.15
N GLY A 202 -32.59 -10.84 -0.65
CA GLY A 202 -32.29 -11.89 0.33
C GLY A 202 -32.55 -13.30 -0.21
N ARG A 203 -32.39 -13.51 -1.52
CA ARG A 203 -32.57 -14.81 -2.18
C ARG A 203 -31.21 -15.46 -2.45
N GLY A 204 -31.09 -16.76 -2.12
CA GLY A 204 -29.88 -17.56 -2.36
C GLY A 204 -28.83 -17.49 -1.26
N VAL A 205 -27.69 -18.14 -1.51
CA VAL A 205 -26.45 -18.02 -0.73
C VAL A 205 -25.50 -17.25 -1.63
N VAL A 206 -25.55 -15.92 -1.56
CA VAL A 206 -24.53 -15.12 -2.21
C VAL A 206 -24.02 -14.15 -1.16
N GLU A 207 -22.87 -14.51 -0.60
CA GLU A 207 -22.16 -13.66 0.35
C GLU A 207 -21.89 -12.32 -0.35
N SER A 208 -22.17 -11.22 0.36
CA SER A 208 -21.83 -9.88 -0.10
C SER A 208 -20.58 -9.41 0.61
N PHE A 209 -19.94 -8.39 0.04
CA PHE A 209 -18.71 -7.85 0.62
C PHE A 209 -18.92 -7.38 2.07
N ARG A 210 -20.08 -6.77 2.37
CA ARG A 210 -20.44 -6.36 3.74
C ARG A 210 -20.38 -7.49 4.77
N TYR A 211 -20.62 -8.73 4.36
CA TYR A 211 -20.66 -9.90 5.23
C TYR A 211 -19.47 -10.83 5.03
N SER A 212 -18.41 -10.36 4.34
CA SER A 212 -17.22 -11.14 4.08
C SER A 212 -16.25 -11.13 5.28
N PRO A 213 -15.47 -12.21 5.50
CA PRO A 213 -14.46 -12.23 6.55
C PRO A 213 -13.41 -11.11 6.42
N GLN A 214 -13.12 -10.66 5.20
CA GLN A 214 -12.17 -9.59 4.91
C GLN A 214 -12.74 -8.25 5.39
N TYR A 215 -14.02 -7.98 5.12
CA TYR A 215 -14.70 -6.78 5.62
C TYR A 215 -14.75 -6.75 7.15
N ASP A 216 -15.12 -7.88 7.78
CA ASP A 216 -15.15 -7.98 9.24
C ASP A 216 -13.78 -7.65 9.84
N ARG A 217 -12.67 -8.16 9.28
CA ARG A 217 -11.31 -7.84 9.74
C ARG A 217 -10.96 -6.36 9.56
N ILE A 218 -11.33 -5.75 8.43
CA ILE A 218 -11.09 -4.32 8.18
C ILE A 218 -11.89 -3.48 9.18
N PHE A 219 -13.17 -3.80 9.36
CA PHE A 219 -14.09 -3.09 10.23
C PHE A 219 -13.73 -3.24 11.71
N GLU A 220 -13.35 -4.44 12.16
CA GLU A 220 -12.88 -4.68 13.53
C GLU A 220 -11.64 -3.84 13.87
N ARG A 221 -10.75 -3.63 12.89
CA ARG A 221 -9.48 -2.92 13.07
C ARG A 221 -9.62 -1.40 12.94
N GLU A 222 -10.33 -0.94 11.93
CA GLU A 222 -10.37 0.49 11.59
C GLU A 222 -11.68 1.18 12.04
N GLY A 223 -12.74 0.41 12.24
CA GLY A 223 -14.07 0.92 12.55
C GLY A 223 -14.84 1.40 11.32
N PHE A 224 -15.68 2.42 11.51
CA PHE A 224 -16.41 3.07 10.43
C PHE A 224 -15.48 4.02 9.65
N ALA A 225 -15.63 4.05 8.33
CA ALA A 225 -14.86 4.88 7.43
C ALA A 225 -15.77 5.43 6.33
N ASP A 226 -15.55 6.69 5.94
CA ASP A 226 -16.34 7.35 4.89
C ASP A 226 -16.06 6.74 3.51
N TRP A 227 -14.85 6.22 3.31
CA TRP A 227 -14.47 5.51 2.10
C TRP A 227 -13.59 4.29 2.37
N LEU A 228 -13.68 3.32 1.46
CA LEU A 228 -12.92 2.08 1.44
C LEU A 228 -12.43 1.80 0.01
N LEU A 229 -11.13 1.57 -0.13
CA LEU A 229 -10.51 0.91 -1.26
C LEU A 229 -10.07 -0.48 -0.80
N TRP A 230 -10.48 -1.51 -1.52
CA TRP A 230 -10.07 -2.89 -1.32
C TRP A 230 -9.49 -3.43 -2.63
N LEU A 231 -8.41 -4.20 -2.49
CA LEU A 231 -7.71 -4.86 -3.57
C LEU A 231 -7.45 -6.31 -3.16
N HIS A 232 -8.11 -7.24 -3.83
CA HIS A 232 -7.91 -8.66 -3.65
C HIS A 232 -6.60 -9.10 -4.29
N ALA A 233 -5.71 -9.71 -3.50
CA ALA A 233 -4.38 -10.07 -3.96
C ALA A 233 -4.29 -11.33 -4.85
N PRO A 234 -5.01 -12.44 -4.59
CA PRO A 234 -4.86 -13.68 -5.36
C PRO A 234 -4.98 -13.55 -6.88
N PRO A 235 -5.93 -12.79 -7.46
CA PRO A 235 -6.01 -12.60 -8.91
C PRO A 235 -4.79 -11.84 -9.46
N ILE A 236 -4.39 -10.76 -8.79
CA ILE A 236 -3.22 -9.96 -9.16
C ILE A 236 -1.96 -10.82 -9.08
N TYR A 237 -1.86 -11.62 -8.04
CA TYR A 237 -0.77 -12.53 -7.80
C TYR A 237 -0.68 -13.61 -8.89
N SER A 238 -1.81 -14.21 -9.27
CA SER A 238 -1.92 -15.15 -10.38
C SER A 238 -1.50 -14.54 -11.72
N ALA A 239 -1.94 -13.31 -12.00
CA ALA A 239 -1.53 -12.56 -13.19
C ALA A 239 -0.01 -12.27 -13.18
N LEU A 240 0.55 -11.90 -12.03
CA LEU A 240 1.99 -11.69 -11.85
C LEU A 240 2.78 -12.98 -12.09
N GLN A 241 2.34 -14.10 -11.52
CA GLN A 241 2.97 -15.41 -11.72
C GLN A 241 2.94 -15.82 -13.20
N THR A 242 1.82 -15.60 -13.89
CA THR A 242 1.68 -15.89 -15.32
C THR A 242 2.66 -15.06 -16.14
N ALA A 243 2.67 -13.73 -15.94
CA ALA A 243 3.57 -12.82 -16.65
C ALA A 243 5.05 -13.14 -16.39
N ILE A 244 5.39 -13.57 -15.18
CA ILE A 244 6.74 -14.01 -14.82
C ILE A 244 7.09 -15.36 -15.48
N GLY A 245 6.13 -16.29 -15.55
CA GLY A 245 6.30 -17.61 -16.16
C GLY A 245 6.49 -17.57 -17.68
N GLU A 246 5.97 -16.53 -18.33
CA GLU A 246 6.16 -16.28 -19.77
C GLU A 246 7.56 -15.73 -20.11
N GLN A 247 8.31 -15.25 -19.12
CA GLN A 247 9.67 -14.77 -19.37
C GLN A 247 10.61 -15.95 -19.71
N PRO A 248 11.46 -15.81 -20.74
CA PRO A 248 12.37 -16.87 -21.13
C PRO A 248 13.34 -17.16 -19.98
N VAL A 249 13.24 -18.36 -19.42
CA VAL A 249 14.20 -18.87 -18.43
C VAL A 249 15.59 -18.81 -19.07
N PRO A 250 16.57 -18.10 -18.47
CA PRO A 250 17.93 -18.08 -18.99
C PRO A 250 18.40 -19.52 -19.18
N PRO A 251 18.96 -19.89 -20.34
CA PRO A 251 19.50 -21.24 -20.51
C PRO A 251 20.50 -21.48 -19.40
N ALA A 252 20.32 -22.57 -18.65
CA ALA A 252 21.17 -22.93 -17.53
C ALA A 252 22.64 -22.74 -17.93
N SER A 253 23.30 -21.72 -17.34
CA SER A 253 24.71 -21.49 -17.61
C SER A 253 25.50 -22.72 -17.16
N ALA A 254 26.42 -23.13 -18.02
CA ALA A 254 27.33 -24.27 -17.93
C ALA A 254 27.45 -24.94 -16.54
N GLU A 255 27.18 -26.25 -16.51
CA GLU A 255 27.48 -27.22 -15.44
C GLU A 255 27.24 -26.75 -13.99
N GLY A 256 26.06 -27.10 -13.45
CA GLY A 256 25.83 -27.18 -12.00
C GLY A 256 24.89 -26.12 -11.42
N GLN A 257 24.44 -25.14 -12.21
CA GLN A 257 23.41 -24.20 -11.78
C GLN A 257 22.04 -24.71 -12.22
N MET A 258 21.26 -25.25 -11.27
CA MET A 258 19.83 -25.49 -11.51
C MET A 258 19.13 -24.12 -11.53
N PRO A 259 18.40 -23.79 -12.61
CA PRO A 259 17.78 -22.47 -12.74
C PRO A 259 16.65 -22.36 -11.71
N LEU A 260 16.77 -21.40 -10.78
CA LEU A 260 15.63 -20.92 -10.00
C LEU A 260 14.60 -20.37 -10.97
N ARG A 261 13.36 -20.87 -10.93
CA ARG A 261 12.31 -20.28 -11.74
C ARG A 261 11.79 -19.03 -11.02
N PRO A 262 11.73 -17.87 -11.67
CA PRO A 262 11.14 -16.68 -11.07
C PRO A 262 9.72 -16.90 -10.51
N THR A 263 8.95 -17.83 -11.10
CA THR A 263 7.62 -18.25 -10.62
C THR A 263 7.63 -18.94 -9.26
N GLU A 264 8.76 -19.52 -8.84
CA GLU A 264 8.90 -20.21 -7.54
C GLU A 264 9.28 -19.23 -6.42
N LEU A 265 9.83 -18.06 -6.76
CA LEU A 265 10.27 -17.06 -5.77
C LEU A 265 9.10 -16.43 -5.04
N LEU A 266 8.04 -16.05 -5.78
CA LEU A 266 6.89 -15.36 -5.20
C LEU A 266 6.16 -16.20 -4.14
N PRO A 267 5.87 -17.49 -4.37
CA PRO A 267 5.31 -18.36 -3.32
C PRO A 267 6.24 -18.50 -2.13
N ALA A 268 7.54 -18.71 -2.39
CA ALA A 268 8.52 -18.91 -1.33
C ALA A 268 8.66 -17.69 -0.40
N PHE A 269 8.46 -16.48 -0.91
CA PHE A 269 8.43 -15.26 -0.08
C PHE A 269 7.13 -15.07 0.74
N GLY A 270 6.15 -15.97 0.60
CA GLY A 270 4.84 -15.90 1.29
C GLY A 270 3.75 -15.23 0.46
N GLY A 271 3.89 -15.17 -0.87
CA GLY A 271 2.90 -14.54 -1.74
C GLY A 271 1.54 -15.23 -1.73
N ASP A 272 1.50 -16.56 -1.50
CA ASP A 272 0.25 -17.33 -1.43
C ASP A 272 -0.57 -17.00 -0.18
N ASP A 273 0.07 -16.47 0.86
CA ASP A 273 -0.58 -16.11 2.12
C ASP A 273 -1.15 -14.68 2.11
N PHE A 274 -0.95 -13.93 1.02
CA PHE A 274 -1.38 -12.55 0.87
C PHE A 274 -2.82 -12.49 0.34
N HIS A 275 -3.74 -11.96 1.16
CA HIS A 275 -5.17 -11.87 0.83
C HIS A 275 -5.54 -10.58 0.12
N GLY A 276 -4.99 -9.45 0.54
CA GLY A 276 -5.33 -8.18 -0.08
C GLY A 276 -4.81 -6.95 0.63
N LEU A 277 -5.02 -5.82 -0.02
CA LEU A 277 -4.74 -4.50 0.52
C LEU A 277 -6.05 -3.79 0.76
N TYR A 278 -6.14 -3.08 1.86
CA TYR A 278 -7.19 -2.10 2.05
C TYR A 278 -6.60 -0.72 2.28
N VAL A 279 -7.36 0.30 1.90
CA VAL A 279 -7.18 1.67 2.33
C VAL A 279 -8.54 2.18 2.74
N VAL A 280 -8.70 2.61 3.97
CA VAL A 280 -9.90 3.28 4.46
C VAL A 280 -9.58 4.71 4.79
N GLY A 281 -10.56 5.58 4.75
CA GLY A 281 -10.37 6.91 5.32
C GLY A 281 -11.64 7.54 5.83
N SER A 282 -11.41 8.50 6.72
CA SER A 282 -12.43 9.36 7.30
C SER A 282 -12.05 10.81 7.07
N ILE A 283 -13.08 11.59 6.81
CA ILE A 283 -13.04 13.02 6.54
C ILE A 283 -13.62 13.73 7.75
N GLU A 284 -12.79 14.52 8.43
CA GLU A 284 -13.18 15.27 9.62
C GLU A 284 -12.88 16.77 9.40
N GLU A 285 -13.46 17.64 10.22
CA GLU A 285 -13.33 19.11 10.09
C GLU A 285 -11.86 19.57 10.15
N ASP A 286 -11.08 18.98 11.05
CA ASP A 286 -9.70 19.39 11.32
C ASP A 286 -8.64 18.50 10.67
N TYR A 287 -9.00 17.28 10.24
CA TYR A 287 -8.06 16.31 9.68
C TYR A 287 -8.72 15.35 8.68
N THR A 288 -7.91 14.76 7.82
CA THR A 288 -8.30 13.60 7.01
C THR A 288 -7.47 12.42 7.50
N ARG A 289 -8.14 11.36 7.95
CA ARG A 289 -7.46 10.12 8.37
C ARG A 289 -7.54 9.14 7.20
N SER A 290 -6.41 8.55 6.87
CA SER A 290 -6.33 7.39 5.98
C SER A 290 -5.54 6.30 6.68
N ALA A 291 -6.06 5.08 6.68
CA ALA A 291 -5.39 3.90 7.19
C ALA A 291 -5.34 2.86 6.08
N SER A 292 -4.17 2.29 5.83
CA SER A 292 -4.00 1.19 4.90
C SER A 292 -3.43 -0.02 5.60
N GLY A 293 -3.79 -1.20 5.10
CA GLY A 293 -3.31 -2.45 5.67
C GLY A 293 -3.22 -3.56 4.66
N ILE A 294 -2.42 -4.55 5.02
CA ILE A 294 -2.21 -5.80 4.31
C ILE A 294 -2.94 -6.87 5.12
N LEU A 295 -3.83 -7.62 4.48
CA LEU A 295 -4.41 -8.83 5.05
C LEU A 295 -3.61 -10.04 4.54
N TYR A 296 -3.21 -10.91 5.46
CA TYR A 296 -2.50 -12.15 5.18
C TYR A 296 -2.96 -13.25 6.16
N GLU A 297 -2.58 -14.50 5.90
CA GLU A 297 -2.92 -15.62 6.80
C GLU A 297 -2.18 -15.56 8.15
N PRO A 298 -2.83 -15.86 9.29
CA PRO A 298 -2.16 -15.83 10.60
C PRO A 298 -0.95 -16.76 10.71
N ASP A 299 -0.94 -17.87 9.98
CA ASP A 299 0.16 -18.85 9.94
C ASP A 299 1.02 -18.68 8.67
N ALA A 300 1.06 -17.47 8.09
CA ALA A 300 1.77 -17.20 6.85
C ALA A 300 3.25 -17.60 6.88
N GLY A 301 3.70 -18.24 5.80
CA GLY A 301 5.07 -18.64 5.58
C GLY A 301 5.95 -17.50 5.07
N GLY A 302 7.15 -17.85 4.61
CA GLY A 302 8.06 -16.90 3.97
C GLY A 302 8.47 -15.74 4.89
N LEU A 303 8.54 -14.51 4.33
CA LEU A 303 9.02 -13.32 5.05
C LEU A 303 8.03 -12.80 6.10
N TRP A 304 6.76 -13.19 6.03
CA TRP A 304 5.75 -12.80 7.01
C TRP A 304 6.08 -13.31 8.41
N GLN A 305 6.82 -14.42 8.52
CA GLN A 305 7.31 -14.98 9.79
C GLN A 305 8.27 -14.05 10.56
N LEU A 306 8.81 -13.02 9.92
CA LEU A 306 9.64 -12.01 10.59
C LEU A 306 8.81 -10.98 11.35
N MET A 307 7.50 -10.90 11.04
CA MET A 307 6.56 -10.04 11.72
C MET A 307 6.04 -10.78 12.96
N PRO A 308 6.04 -10.16 14.15
CA PRO A 308 5.43 -10.75 15.33
C PRO A 308 3.93 -10.88 15.12
N ASP A 309 3.32 -11.86 15.79
CA ASP A 309 1.89 -12.23 15.77
C ASP A 309 0.95 -11.18 16.41
N GLY A 310 1.33 -9.90 16.38
CA GLY A 310 0.65 -8.80 17.05
C GLY A 310 0.88 -8.77 18.57
N SER A 311 1.66 -9.71 19.13
CA SER A 311 1.99 -9.71 20.56
C SER A 311 2.99 -8.61 20.97
N GLU A 312 3.78 -8.11 20.01
CA GLU A 312 4.76 -7.06 20.22
C GLU A 312 4.38 -5.77 19.50
N ARG A 313 4.38 -4.65 20.22
CA ARG A 313 4.23 -3.32 19.64
C ARG A 313 5.56 -2.84 19.06
N PHE A 314 5.52 -1.96 18.06
CA PHE A 314 6.71 -1.28 17.57
C PHE A 314 7.54 -0.64 18.70
N PRO A 315 8.87 -0.58 18.56
CA PRO A 315 9.74 -0.01 19.59
C PRO A 315 9.63 1.52 19.62
N SER A 316 9.41 2.10 20.80
CA SER A 316 9.41 3.55 21.05
C SER A 316 10.47 3.94 22.09
N PRO A 317 11.78 3.88 21.77
CA PRO A 317 12.79 4.16 22.76
C PRO A 317 12.88 5.64 23.12
N GLU A 318 13.02 5.92 24.42
CA GLU A 318 13.13 7.29 24.94
C GLU A 318 14.32 8.06 24.37
N TRP A 319 15.39 7.36 23.94
CA TRP A 319 16.59 7.99 23.40
C TRP A 319 16.42 8.63 22.03
N MET A 320 15.25 8.53 21.38
CA MET A 320 15.01 9.21 20.11
C MET A 320 14.84 10.72 20.35
N PRO A 321 15.75 11.58 19.84
CA PRO A 321 15.64 13.02 20.03
C PRO A 321 14.35 13.62 19.48
N GLN A 322 13.78 14.59 20.19
CA GLN A 322 12.55 15.30 19.83
C GLN A 322 12.58 15.94 18.44
N GLU A 323 13.76 16.40 18.00
CA GLU A 323 13.95 17.09 16.73
C GLU A 323 13.90 16.18 15.49
N TRP A 324 13.71 14.86 15.64
CA TRP A 324 13.64 13.95 14.50
C TRP A 324 12.26 14.01 13.84
N ASN A 325 12.24 14.29 12.53
CA ASN A 325 11.01 14.56 11.79
C ASN A 325 10.57 13.41 10.87
N VAL A 326 11.48 12.52 10.48
CA VAL A 326 11.17 11.33 9.67
C VAL A 326 11.77 10.09 10.34
N VAL A 327 10.90 9.27 10.92
CA VAL A 327 11.26 8.11 11.75
C VAL A 327 10.35 6.93 11.46
N GLY A 328 10.94 5.81 11.06
CA GLY A 328 10.33 4.49 11.03
C GLY A 328 10.81 3.63 12.20
N THR A 329 9.90 2.88 12.81
CA THR A 329 10.19 1.85 13.81
C THR A 329 9.40 0.60 13.44
N ALA A 330 9.98 -0.57 13.64
CA ALA A 330 9.29 -1.83 13.38
C ALA A 330 9.79 -2.93 14.33
N ALA A 331 8.88 -3.63 14.99
CA ALA A 331 9.10 -4.88 15.68
C ALA A 331 9.24 -5.97 14.62
N VAL A 332 10.46 -6.19 14.14
CA VAL A 332 10.82 -7.29 13.23
C VAL A 332 11.82 -8.15 13.98
N ASP A 333 11.54 -9.45 14.10
CA ASP A 333 12.45 -10.38 14.78
C ASP A 333 13.57 -10.82 13.82
N LEU A 334 14.67 -10.07 13.86
CA LEU A 334 15.83 -10.35 13.03
C LEU A 334 16.59 -11.62 13.45
N SER A 335 16.30 -12.19 14.62
CA SER A 335 16.87 -13.48 15.01
C SER A 335 16.29 -14.64 14.18
N LEU A 336 15.09 -14.45 13.61
CA LEU A 336 14.44 -15.41 12.71
C LEU A 336 14.86 -15.24 11.24
N LEU A 337 15.56 -14.16 10.88
CA LEU A 337 15.90 -13.86 9.49
C LEU A 337 16.63 -15.01 8.79
N VAL A 338 17.66 -15.55 9.42
CA VAL A 338 18.45 -16.65 8.84
C VAL A 338 17.64 -17.94 8.72
N PRO A 339 16.96 -18.44 9.78
CA PRO A 339 16.05 -19.58 9.66
C PRO A 339 14.99 -19.42 8.58
N VAL A 340 14.38 -18.24 8.44
CA VAL A 340 13.36 -17.97 7.43
C VAL A 340 13.96 -18.02 6.03
N LEU A 341 15.08 -17.33 5.78
CA LEU A 341 15.77 -17.37 4.49
C LEU A 341 16.25 -18.79 4.13
N GLU A 342 16.63 -19.59 5.13
CA GLU A 342 16.98 -20.99 4.95
C GLU A 342 15.77 -21.85 4.60
N GLY A 343 14.61 -21.66 5.24
CA GLY A 343 13.37 -22.33 4.82
C GLY A 343 13.02 -22.00 3.37
N ILE A 344 13.03 -20.71 3.02
CA ILE A 344 12.78 -20.23 1.65
C ILE A 344 13.77 -20.86 0.66
N ALA A 345 15.06 -20.86 0.98
CA ALA A 345 16.08 -21.43 0.11
C ALA A 345 15.99 -22.96 0.00
N GLU A 346 15.57 -23.67 1.06
CA GLU A 346 15.32 -25.11 1.04
C GLU A 346 14.15 -25.45 0.13
N ASP A 347 13.05 -24.72 0.23
CA ASP A 347 11.85 -24.89 -0.60
C ASP A 347 12.15 -24.63 -2.08
N LEU A 348 12.98 -23.62 -2.36
CA LEU A 348 13.40 -23.29 -3.73
C LEU A 348 14.38 -24.32 -4.29
N ASN A 349 15.44 -24.66 -3.56
CA ASN A 349 16.41 -25.68 -3.95
C ASN A 349 17.32 -26.09 -2.77
N PRO A 350 17.21 -27.34 -2.28
CA PRO A 350 18.00 -27.84 -1.16
C PRO A 350 19.53 -27.76 -1.34
N ALA A 351 20.03 -27.73 -2.58
CA ALA A 351 21.46 -27.59 -2.84
C ALA A 351 22.02 -26.20 -2.42
N PHE A 352 21.19 -25.15 -2.40
CA PHE A 352 21.61 -23.85 -1.88
C PHE A 352 21.92 -23.90 -0.39
N ILE A 353 21.17 -24.69 0.38
CA ILE A 353 21.41 -24.87 1.82
C ILE A 353 22.74 -25.57 2.07
N GLU A 354 23.05 -26.60 1.29
CA GLU A 354 24.37 -27.25 1.38
C GLU A 354 25.51 -26.27 1.05
N MET A 355 25.35 -25.45 0.01
CA MET A 355 26.33 -24.43 -0.36
C MET A 355 26.47 -23.34 0.70
N TRP A 356 25.35 -22.80 1.20
CA TRP A 356 25.32 -21.78 2.25
C TRP A 356 25.95 -22.29 3.54
N ASN A 357 25.62 -23.52 3.97
CA ASN A 357 26.25 -24.15 5.12
C ASN A 357 27.76 -24.37 4.90
N GLY A 358 28.17 -24.75 3.69
CA GLY A 358 29.58 -24.82 3.30
C GLY A 358 30.29 -23.47 3.37
N MET A 359 29.65 -22.39 2.89
CA MET A 359 30.16 -21.03 2.97
C MET A 359 30.24 -20.52 4.41
N ASN A 360 29.20 -20.72 5.23
CA ASN A 360 29.22 -20.35 6.65
C ASN A 360 30.32 -21.11 7.40
N LEU A 361 30.48 -22.41 7.12
CA LEU A 361 31.57 -23.21 7.71
C LEU A 361 32.94 -22.68 7.30
N GLN A 362 33.15 -22.36 6.02
CA GLN A 362 34.40 -21.76 5.55
C GLN A 362 34.65 -20.38 6.17
N PHE A 363 33.61 -19.54 6.26
CA PHE A 363 33.69 -18.24 6.89
C PHE A 363 34.07 -18.37 8.37
N SER A 364 33.41 -19.26 9.10
CA SER A 364 33.72 -19.59 10.50
C SER A 364 35.14 -20.13 10.66
N GLN A 365 35.62 -20.99 9.76
CA GLN A 365 37.01 -21.47 9.79
C GLN A 365 38.03 -20.35 9.52
N ASN A 366 37.73 -19.43 8.60
CA ASN A 366 38.65 -18.37 8.20
C ASN A 366 38.69 -17.21 9.19
N PHE A 367 37.53 -16.80 9.69
CA PHE A 367 37.35 -15.60 10.51
C PHE A 367 37.05 -15.92 11.98
N GLY A 368 36.78 -17.17 12.34
CA GLY A 368 36.46 -17.58 13.72
C GLY A 368 35.10 -17.08 14.21
N VAL A 369 34.19 -16.78 13.29
CA VAL A 369 32.86 -16.19 13.54
C VAL A 369 31.81 -16.99 12.79
N ASP A 370 30.74 -17.40 13.48
CA ASP A 370 29.56 -17.97 12.84
C ASP A 370 28.58 -16.86 12.48
N LEU A 371 28.33 -16.62 11.19
CA LEU A 371 27.48 -15.51 10.77
C LEU A 371 26.05 -15.64 11.30
N LYS A 372 25.50 -16.86 11.32
CA LYS A 372 24.11 -17.10 11.72
C LYS A 372 23.92 -16.77 13.19
N GLU A 373 24.83 -17.30 13.99
CA GLU A 373 24.73 -17.33 15.43
C GLU A 373 25.32 -16.06 16.07
N ASP A 374 26.47 -15.59 15.60
CA ASP A 374 27.24 -14.51 16.23
C ASP A 374 26.91 -13.11 15.70
N ILE A 375 26.27 -12.99 14.52
CA ILE A 375 25.77 -11.72 13.98
C ILE A 375 24.25 -11.68 14.08
N PHE A 376 23.54 -12.53 13.34
CA PHE A 376 22.07 -12.48 13.29
C PHE A 376 21.43 -12.95 14.60
N GLY A 377 21.97 -14.00 15.23
CA GLY A 377 21.50 -14.47 16.54
C GLY A 377 21.75 -13.49 17.70
N ALA A 378 22.58 -12.47 17.51
CA ALA A 378 22.78 -11.39 18.48
C ALA A 378 21.76 -10.25 18.33
N LEU A 379 21.05 -10.18 17.20
CA LEU A 379 19.97 -9.22 16.97
C LEU A 379 18.69 -9.70 17.68
N GLY A 380 17.85 -8.76 18.09
CA GLY A 380 16.54 -9.02 18.66
C GLY A 380 15.42 -8.42 17.84
N THR A 381 14.24 -8.31 18.45
CA THR A 381 13.06 -7.72 17.83
C THR A 381 13.11 -6.20 17.89
N GLY A 382 13.28 -5.55 16.75
CA GLY A 382 13.24 -4.08 16.67
C GLY A 382 14.25 -3.49 15.69
N ILE A 383 13.74 -2.72 14.74
CA ILE A 383 14.48 -1.91 13.79
C ILE A 383 13.97 -0.48 13.90
N ILE A 384 14.89 0.47 13.85
CA ILE A 384 14.60 1.90 13.81
C ILE A 384 15.33 2.47 12.60
N MET A 385 14.64 3.30 11.83
CA MET A 385 15.15 3.99 10.67
C MET A 385 14.81 5.47 10.83
N ALA A 386 15.76 6.37 10.66
CA ALA A 386 15.50 7.80 10.64
C ALA A 386 16.15 8.43 9.41
N GLN A 387 15.48 9.41 8.81
CA GLN A 387 16.00 10.19 7.69
C GLN A 387 16.02 11.66 8.07
N PHE A 388 17.11 12.35 7.72
CA PHE A 388 17.36 13.71 8.17
C PHE A 388 17.37 14.68 7.00
N HIS A 389 16.65 15.77 7.17
CA HIS A 389 16.34 16.77 6.18
C HIS A 389 17.12 18.06 6.49
N GLU A 390 17.48 18.87 5.48
CA GLU A 390 18.14 20.17 5.69
C GLU A 390 17.39 21.07 6.68
N GLY A 391 18.09 21.60 7.67
CA GLY A 391 17.49 22.39 8.75
C GLY A 391 17.08 21.56 9.98
N ASP A 392 17.01 20.23 9.90
CA ASP A 392 16.90 19.39 11.09
C ASP A 392 18.11 19.65 11.97
N ALA A 393 17.86 20.09 13.21
CA ALA A 393 18.87 20.24 14.24
C ALA A 393 20.11 21.09 13.85
N GLY A 394 19.93 22.06 12.94
CA GLY A 394 20.99 22.94 12.47
C GLY A 394 21.94 22.33 11.43
N ILE A 395 21.58 21.20 10.83
CA ILE A 395 22.37 20.58 9.76
C ILE A 395 22.10 21.32 8.44
N SER A 396 23.14 21.91 7.84
CA SER A 396 23.09 22.48 6.49
C SER A 396 23.66 21.48 5.49
N PHE A 397 22.93 21.27 4.40
CA PHE A 397 23.31 20.38 3.31
C PHE A 397 23.55 21.19 2.05
N GLU A 398 24.46 22.18 2.10
CA GLU A 398 24.89 22.88 0.89
C GLU A 398 25.34 21.85 -0.19
N HIS A 399 24.47 21.68 -1.20
CA HIS A 399 24.66 20.83 -2.37
C HIS A 399 24.67 19.31 -2.14
N THR A 400 23.88 18.77 -1.21
CA THR A 400 23.69 17.30 -1.11
C THR A 400 22.57 16.86 -2.08
N PRO A 401 22.84 15.98 -3.07
CA PRO A 401 21.81 15.48 -3.97
C PRO A 401 20.68 14.79 -3.21
N MET A 402 19.46 14.88 -3.74
CA MET A 402 18.32 14.05 -3.31
C MET A 402 18.77 12.57 -3.29
N GLY A 403 18.69 11.92 -2.12
CA GLY A 403 19.17 10.54 -1.91
C GLY A 403 20.50 10.39 -1.15
N GLN A 404 21.18 11.48 -0.77
CA GLN A 404 22.35 11.47 0.15
C GLN A 404 22.06 12.18 1.49
N GLN A 405 20.79 12.34 1.82
CA GLN A 405 20.37 12.80 3.15
C GLN A 405 20.90 11.85 4.22
N PRO A 406 21.39 12.35 5.37
CA PRO A 406 21.81 11.47 6.45
C PRO A 406 20.70 10.54 6.86
N GLN A 407 21.09 9.32 7.21
CA GLN A 407 20.17 8.28 7.64
C GLN A 407 20.74 7.61 8.87
N LEU A 408 19.88 7.14 9.75
CA LEU A 408 20.25 6.30 10.89
C LEU A 408 19.45 5.01 10.83
N LEU A 409 20.13 3.89 10.99
CA LEU A 409 19.55 2.57 11.19
C LEU A 409 19.99 2.08 12.57
N ALA A 410 19.06 1.65 13.40
CA ALA A 410 19.38 1.01 14.66
C ALA A 410 18.66 -0.34 14.77
N PHE A 411 19.41 -1.36 15.18
CA PHE A 411 18.91 -2.71 15.40
C PHE A 411 18.97 -3.01 16.88
N LYS A 412 17.85 -3.46 17.45
CA LYS A 412 17.83 -3.90 18.84
C LYS A 412 18.71 -5.13 19.00
N LEU A 413 19.48 -5.17 20.07
CA LEU A 413 20.37 -6.28 20.40
C LEU A 413 19.73 -7.17 21.46
N ARG A 414 19.83 -8.47 21.25
CA ARG A 414 19.56 -9.50 22.25
C ARG A 414 20.82 -9.85 23.04
N ASP A 415 21.98 -9.77 22.40
CA ASP A 415 23.28 -10.08 23.01
C ASP A 415 24.38 -9.14 22.48
N ALA A 416 24.51 -7.98 23.11
CA ALA A 416 25.49 -6.96 22.71
C ALA A 416 26.94 -7.43 22.91
N ASP A 417 27.21 -8.17 23.98
CA ASP A 417 28.56 -8.69 24.27
C ASP A 417 29.02 -9.68 23.20
N ARG A 418 28.11 -10.56 22.75
CA ARG A 418 28.37 -11.44 21.61
C ARG A 418 28.71 -10.65 20.37
N LEU A 419 27.89 -9.66 19.98
CA LEU A 419 28.17 -8.86 18.78
C LEU A 419 29.48 -8.08 18.87
N ARG A 420 29.83 -7.52 20.03
CA ARG A 420 31.12 -6.85 20.27
C ARG A 420 32.31 -7.80 20.14
N LEU A 421 32.19 -9.01 20.70
CA LEU A 421 33.20 -10.04 20.57
C LEU A 421 33.37 -10.46 19.11
N THR A 422 32.27 -10.62 18.38
CA THR A 422 32.25 -10.91 16.94
C THR A 422 32.98 -9.84 16.16
N TRP A 423 32.63 -8.57 16.38
CA TRP A 423 33.24 -7.43 15.71
C TRP A 423 34.75 -7.36 15.97
N THR A 424 35.16 -7.50 17.23
CA THR A 424 36.58 -7.50 17.62
C THR A 424 37.34 -8.68 16.97
N THR A 425 36.70 -9.84 16.88
CA THR A 425 37.28 -11.03 16.24
C THR A 425 37.45 -10.81 14.74
N LEU A 426 36.44 -10.26 14.06
CA LEU A 426 36.52 -9.90 12.64
C LEU A 426 37.64 -8.89 12.39
N GLN A 427 37.71 -7.82 13.18
CA GLN A 427 38.78 -6.82 13.08
C GLN A 427 40.17 -7.45 13.26
N ALA A 428 40.37 -8.28 14.29
CA ALA A 428 41.66 -8.93 14.55
C ALA A 428 42.10 -9.86 13.41
N ARG A 429 41.14 -10.49 12.72
CA ARG A 429 41.40 -11.41 11.60
C ARG A 429 41.62 -10.68 10.27
N MET A 430 40.82 -9.65 10.00
CA MET A 430 40.93 -8.84 8.79
C MET A 430 42.15 -7.90 8.84
N PHE A 431 42.51 -7.43 10.04
CA PHE A 431 43.56 -6.45 10.27
C PHE A 431 44.57 -6.94 11.33
N PRO A 432 45.33 -8.02 11.04
CA PRO A 432 46.22 -8.66 12.01
C PRO A 432 47.39 -7.78 12.48
N GLN A 433 47.64 -6.64 11.79
CA GLN A 433 48.64 -5.65 12.19
C GLN A 433 48.08 -4.60 13.18
N GLY A 434 46.80 -4.70 13.56
CA GLY A 434 46.14 -3.84 14.54
C GLY A 434 45.79 -2.43 14.03
N ALA A 435 46.19 -2.07 12.81
CA ALA A 435 45.81 -0.82 12.17
C ALA A 435 44.56 -1.03 11.31
N LEU A 436 43.53 -0.21 11.53
CA LEU A 436 42.38 -0.12 10.65
C LEU A 436 42.84 0.23 9.22
N PRO A 437 42.13 -0.26 8.18
CA PRO A 437 42.50 0.01 6.80
C PRO A 437 42.40 1.51 6.48
N PRO A 438 43.16 2.02 5.50
CA PRO A 438 43.02 3.40 5.04
C PRO A 438 41.56 3.73 4.69
N GLY A 439 41.03 4.80 5.28
CA GLY A 439 39.61 5.17 5.16
C GLY A 439 38.74 4.70 6.33
N MET A 440 39.27 3.95 7.31
CA MET A 440 38.59 3.64 8.56
C MET A 440 39.28 4.30 9.76
N GLU A 441 38.50 4.87 10.66
CA GLU A 441 38.98 5.46 11.92
C GLU A 441 38.04 5.06 13.07
N ALA A 442 38.60 4.71 14.23
CA ALA A 442 37.84 4.49 15.45
C ALA A 442 38.09 5.65 16.40
N ARG A 443 37.04 6.11 17.09
CA ARG A 443 37.15 7.14 18.14
C ARG A 443 36.20 6.84 19.29
N ASP A 444 36.61 7.23 20.49
CA ASP A 444 35.74 7.23 21.67
C ASP A 444 34.80 8.43 21.63
N TYR A 445 33.53 8.19 21.95
CA TYR A 445 32.51 9.20 22.11
C TYR A 445 31.55 8.80 23.23
N LEU A 446 31.53 9.57 24.32
CA LEU A 446 30.72 9.29 25.52
C LEU A 446 30.95 7.87 26.08
N GLY A 447 32.17 7.33 25.98
CA GLY A 447 32.51 5.98 26.43
C GLY A 447 32.09 4.86 25.48
N GLN A 448 31.61 5.19 24.28
CA GLN A 448 31.28 4.25 23.21
C GLN A 448 32.28 4.38 22.06
N GLU A 449 32.68 3.27 21.45
CA GLU A 449 33.54 3.28 20.26
C GLU A 449 32.68 3.52 19.01
N ILE A 450 32.96 4.62 18.31
CA ILE A 450 32.42 4.89 16.97
C ILE A 450 33.47 4.47 15.94
N VAL A 451 33.12 3.54 15.07
CA VAL A 451 33.91 3.20 13.89
C VAL A 451 33.37 3.97 12.68
N LEU A 452 34.22 4.79 12.08
CA LEU A 452 33.91 5.59 10.91
C LEU A 452 34.58 4.97 9.69
N MET A 453 33.84 4.87 8.58
CA MET A 453 34.32 4.46 7.28
C MET A 453 34.07 5.61 6.29
N LYS A 454 35.14 6.13 5.71
CA LYS A 454 35.13 7.19 4.70
C LYS A 454 35.42 6.56 3.34
N SER A 455 34.47 6.68 2.42
CA SER A 455 34.60 6.21 1.05
C SER A 455 34.37 7.36 0.08
N PRO A 456 35.07 7.45 -1.07
CA PRO A 456 34.70 8.39 -2.12
C PRO A 456 33.26 8.14 -2.58
N SER A 457 32.46 9.21 -2.72
CA SER A 457 31.10 9.12 -3.23
C SER A 457 31.11 8.73 -4.72
N PRO A 458 30.35 7.70 -5.14
CA PRO A 458 30.26 7.30 -6.55
C PRO A 458 29.59 8.37 -7.43
N ILE A 459 28.77 9.23 -6.83
CA ILE A 459 28.02 10.29 -7.52
C ILE A 459 28.81 11.61 -7.55
N SER A 460 29.63 11.87 -6.53
CA SER A 460 30.45 13.08 -6.46
C SER A 460 31.84 12.75 -5.91
N PRO A 461 32.82 12.39 -6.77
CA PRO A 461 34.15 11.93 -6.35
C PRO A 461 34.93 12.92 -5.46
N SER A 462 34.51 14.18 -5.40
CA SER A 462 35.04 15.24 -4.53
C SER A 462 34.43 15.26 -3.12
N LYS A 463 33.39 14.48 -2.84
CA LYS A 463 32.72 14.38 -1.53
C LYS A 463 32.94 12.97 -0.94
N GLU A 464 33.34 12.91 0.32
CA GLU A 464 33.45 11.65 1.06
C GLU A 464 32.07 11.25 1.60
N GLN A 465 31.69 9.99 1.40
CA GLN A 465 30.60 9.36 2.12
C GLN A 465 31.13 8.83 3.45
N VAL A 466 30.44 9.19 4.52
CA VAL A 466 30.76 8.73 5.89
C VAL A 466 29.75 7.68 6.30
N ILE A 467 30.22 6.52 6.72
CA ILE A 467 29.41 5.51 7.43
C ILE A 467 29.96 5.44 8.85
N ALA A 468 29.11 5.63 9.85
CA ALA A 468 29.47 5.53 11.26
C ALA A 468 28.74 4.36 11.90
N LEU A 469 29.45 3.56 12.69
CA LEU A 469 28.95 2.36 13.35
C LEU A 469 29.22 2.45 14.86
N CYS A 470 28.27 2.03 15.69
CA CYS A 470 28.43 1.92 17.13
C CYS A 470 27.63 0.72 17.67
N ILE A 471 28.21 -0.04 18.62
CA ILE A 471 27.54 -1.14 19.32
C ILE A 471 27.37 -0.74 20.79
N THR A 472 26.17 -0.31 21.16
CA THR A 472 25.79 0.01 22.54
C THR A 472 25.36 -1.27 23.28
N ASP A 473 24.92 -1.14 24.54
CA ASP A 473 24.45 -2.30 25.30
C ASP A 473 23.10 -2.85 24.78
N GLU A 474 22.32 -2.03 24.09
CA GLU A 474 20.97 -2.38 23.61
C GLU A 474 20.80 -2.27 22.11
N TYR A 475 21.67 -1.53 21.40
CA TYR A 475 21.49 -1.25 19.98
C TYR A 475 22.79 -1.32 19.19
N PHE A 476 22.70 -1.87 17.98
CA PHE A 476 23.70 -1.68 16.93
C PHE A 476 23.21 -0.56 16.01
N ILE A 477 23.95 0.56 15.98
CA ILE A 477 23.54 1.79 15.29
C ILE A 477 24.49 2.07 14.13
N ILE A 478 23.92 2.31 12.97
CA ILE A 478 24.59 2.68 11.72
C ILE A 478 24.07 4.05 11.31
N SER A 479 24.96 5.00 11.08
CA SER A 479 24.63 6.29 10.49
C SER A 479 25.31 6.45 9.13
N LEU A 480 24.53 6.83 8.13
CA LEU A 480 24.97 7.02 6.75
C LEU A 480 25.07 8.52 6.44
N TYR A 481 26.06 8.87 5.63
CA TYR A 481 26.37 10.21 5.13
C TYR A 481 26.79 11.26 6.18
N SER A 482 26.54 11.04 7.47
CA SER A 482 26.98 11.91 8.56
C SER A 482 27.18 11.13 9.85
N THR A 483 28.01 11.65 10.77
CA THR A 483 28.12 11.13 12.16
C THR A 483 27.08 11.73 13.09
N TYR A 484 26.46 12.84 12.69
CA TYR A 484 25.58 13.63 13.55
C TYR A 484 24.40 12.83 14.12
N PRO A 485 23.61 12.08 13.32
CA PRO A 485 22.50 11.30 13.87
C PRO A 485 22.92 10.30 14.95
N LEU A 486 24.04 9.61 14.71
CA LEU A 486 24.61 8.66 15.66
C LEU A 486 25.04 9.37 16.95
N GLU A 487 25.78 10.48 16.86
CA GLU A 487 26.22 11.23 18.03
C GLU A 487 25.04 11.75 18.85
N ARG A 488 23.97 12.24 18.21
CA ARG A 488 22.74 12.66 18.92
C ARG A 488 22.04 11.49 19.61
N ALA A 489 21.91 10.34 18.94
CA ALA A 489 21.36 9.14 19.58
C ALA A 489 22.18 8.70 20.81
N LEU A 490 23.51 8.76 20.71
CA LEU A 490 24.40 8.42 21.83
C LEU A 490 24.33 9.44 22.99
N GLN A 491 24.14 10.73 22.69
CA GLN A 491 23.91 11.75 23.72
C GLN A 491 22.63 11.48 24.52
N MET A 492 21.54 11.16 23.83
CA MET A 492 20.27 10.79 24.46
C MET A 492 20.39 9.51 25.29
N LEU A 493 21.06 8.47 24.77
CA LEU A 493 21.36 7.24 25.53
C LEU A 493 22.20 7.50 26.78
N ALA A 494 23.07 8.52 26.77
CA ALA A 494 23.85 8.94 27.91
C ALA A 494 23.07 9.81 28.92
N GLY A 495 21.79 10.08 28.67
CA GLY A 495 20.90 10.86 29.54
C GLY A 495 20.94 12.37 29.31
N ASP A 496 21.24 12.84 28.09
CA ASP A 496 21.04 14.25 27.71
C ASP A 496 19.58 14.68 27.92
N GLU A 497 19.35 15.92 28.36
CA GLU A 497 18.01 16.45 28.70
C GLU A 497 17.19 16.89 27.46
N GLY A 498 17.64 16.53 26.24
CA GLY A 498 16.82 16.71 25.05
C GLY A 498 15.54 15.87 25.20
N GLY A 499 14.37 16.47 24.98
CA GLY A 499 13.12 15.72 25.06
C GLY A 499 13.10 14.52 24.10
N SER A 500 12.26 13.53 24.36
CA SER A 500 12.05 12.43 23.42
C SER A 500 11.12 12.85 22.28
N LEU A 501 11.30 12.24 21.11
CA LEU A 501 10.33 12.28 20.01
C LEU A 501 8.94 11.89 20.52
N TRP A 502 8.88 10.84 21.33
CA TRP A 502 7.64 10.24 21.83
C TRP A 502 6.89 11.12 22.83
N ASP A 503 7.57 12.12 23.42
CA ASP A 503 6.97 13.07 24.37
C ASP A 503 6.40 14.31 23.67
N ARG A 504 6.49 14.40 22.34
CA ARG A 504 5.91 15.50 21.60
C ARG A 504 4.38 15.41 21.60
N PRO A 505 3.64 16.49 21.86
CA PRO A 505 2.18 16.47 21.81
C PRO A 505 1.62 15.99 20.46
N ASP A 506 2.21 16.43 19.35
CA ASP A 506 1.81 16.00 18.01
C ASP A 506 2.09 14.51 17.76
N VAL A 507 3.15 13.94 18.36
CA VAL A 507 3.39 12.48 18.31
C VAL A 507 2.38 11.74 19.17
N GLU A 508 2.12 12.23 20.38
CA GLU A 508 1.17 11.60 21.30
C GLU A 508 -0.23 11.53 20.67
N ASP A 509 -0.64 12.59 19.97
CA ASP A 509 -1.87 12.63 19.19
C ASP A 509 -1.82 11.61 18.03
N ASP A 510 -0.77 11.57 17.21
CA ASP A 510 -0.60 10.56 16.13
C ASP A 510 -0.66 9.12 16.69
N MET A 511 -0.06 8.90 17.85
CA MET A 511 0.03 7.61 18.53
C MET A 511 -1.30 7.12 19.09
N ALA A 512 -2.21 8.04 19.44
CA ALA A 512 -3.56 7.71 19.88
C ALA A 512 -4.39 7.04 18.78
N TRP A 513 -4.06 7.31 17.51
CA TRP A 513 -4.70 6.71 16.34
C TRP A 513 -4.06 5.40 15.89
N THR A 514 -2.87 5.08 16.40
CA THR A 514 -2.15 3.88 15.99
C THR A 514 -2.76 2.63 16.65
N PRO A 515 -3.10 1.57 15.89
CA PRO A 515 -3.60 0.32 16.46
C PRO A 515 -2.67 -0.22 17.56
N ARG A 516 -3.24 -0.85 18.60
CA ARG A 516 -2.45 -1.30 19.76
C ARG A 516 -1.46 -2.40 19.40
N GLU A 517 -1.87 -3.22 18.45
CA GLU A 517 -1.16 -4.35 17.84
C GLU A 517 -0.27 -3.93 16.67
N ALA A 518 -0.11 -2.62 16.41
CA ALA A 518 0.79 -2.16 15.38
C ALA A 518 2.23 -2.60 15.68
N VAL A 519 2.78 -3.36 14.74
CA VAL A 519 4.15 -3.87 14.77
C VAL A 519 5.14 -2.88 14.17
N GLY A 520 4.67 -1.82 13.49
CA GLY A 520 5.51 -0.77 12.95
C GLY A 520 4.82 0.59 12.97
N LEU A 521 5.63 1.65 13.01
CA LEU A 521 5.19 3.03 12.88
C LEU A 521 6.19 3.79 12.03
N ASN A 522 5.73 4.44 10.97
CA ASN A 522 6.52 5.43 10.24
C ASN A 522 5.86 6.79 10.38
N ARG A 523 6.58 7.71 10.99
CA ARG A 523 6.18 9.09 11.21
C ARG A 523 6.97 10.00 10.29
N GLN A 524 6.29 10.88 9.57
CA GLN A 524 6.91 11.88 8.70
C GLN A 524 6.23 13.23 8.87
N ASP A 525 7.00 14.25 9.24
CA ASP A 525 6.53 15.64 9.20
C ASP A 525 6.52 16.13 7.73
N LEU A 526 5.36 16.03 7.10
CA LEU A 526 5.19 16.43 5.70
C LEU A 526 5.43 17.93 5.47
N ALA A 527 5.29 18.79 6.48
CA ALA A 527 5.61 20.20 6.31
C ALA A 527 7.11 20.40 6.08
N VAL A 528 7.95 19.65 6.82
CA VAL A 528 9.41 19.62 6.61
C VAL A 528 9.77 19.02 5.26
N VAL A 529 9.17 17.88 4.91
CA VAL A 529 9.44 17.19 3.63
C VAL A 529 9.05 18.07 2.44
N PHE A 530 7.84 18.63 2.43
CA PHE A 530 7.36 19.48 1.34
C PHE A 530 8.14 20.78 1.22
N ALA A 531 8.50 21.43 2.34
CA ALA A 531 9.33 22.64 2.30
C ALA A 531 10.64 22.41 1.52
N GLN A 532 11.18 21.20 1.55
CA GLN A 532 12.39 20.84 0.81
C GLN A 532 12.15 20.50 -0.64
N VAL A 533 11.08 19.77 -0.94
CA VAL A 533 10.69 19.48 -2.34
C VAL A 533 10.41 20.80 -3.07
N PHE A 534 9.64 21.70 -2.48
CA PHE A 534 9.38 23.01 -3.07
C PHE A 534 10.62 23.92 -3.09
N GLY A 535 11.48 23.83 -2.07
CA GLY A 535 12.74 24.57 -2.01
C GLY A 535 13.73 24.14 -3.10
N SER A 536 13.83 22.84 -3.38
CA SER A 536 14.73 22.29 -4.41
C SER A 536 14.23 22.61 -5.82
N LEU A 537 12.91 22.54 -6.05
CA LEU A 537 12.28 22.90 -7.33
C LEU A 537 12.41 24.38 -7.68
N LYS A 538 12.33 25.30 -6.72
CA LYS A 538 12.56 26.74 -6.97
C LYS A 538 13.99 27.06 -7.41
N ASN A 539 14.94 26.19 -7.08
CA ASN A 539 16.36 26.36 -7.37
C ASN A 539 16.82 25.57 -8.62
N ALA A 540 15.95 24.73 -9.19
CA ALA A 540 16.14 24.03 -10.46
C ALA A 540 15.61 24.87 -11.63
#